data_AF-A0A3R7A768-F1
#
_entry.id   AF-A0A3R7A768-F1
#
_cell.length_a   1.000
_cell.length_b   1.000
_cell.length_c   1.000
_cell.angle_alpha   90.00
_cell.angle_beta   90.00
_cell.angle_gamma   90.00
#
_symmetry.space_group_name_H-M   'P 1'
#
loop_
_entity.id
_entity.type
_entity.pdbx_description
1 polymer ?
#
loop_
_entity_poly.entity_id
_entity_poly.type
_entity_poly.pdbx_seq_one_letter_code
_entity_poly.pdbx_strand_id
1 'polypeptide(L)'
;MDHTIRIWDLATFKCGTVLTSANEGHANVVMDLDVWVNGAEQYLISGGLDKQVIVWNLAPPFAKVYADTVDLPILSLCISSDGQDAPLLLMGHDVCRIGVIVLIEVGRTGRFR
;
A
#
# COMPACT_ATOMS: atom_id res chain seq x y z
N MET A 1 -9.24 -4.34 17.29
CA MET A 1 -8.82 -4.50 15.88
C MET A 1 -7.43 -3.88 15.75
N ASP A 2 -6.51 -4.51 15.02
CA ASP A 2 -5.11 -4.10 14.92
C ASP A 2 -4.92 -3.11 13.77
N HIS A 3 -4.17 -2.03 14.01
CA HIS A 3 -3.84 -0.97 13.04
C HIS A 3 -2.32 -0.96 12.73
N THR A 4 -1.60 -1.97 13.19
CA THR A 4 -0.15 -2.08 13.01
C THR A 4 0.20 -3.05 11.89
N ILE A 5 1.29 -2.76 11.19
CA ILE A 5 1.89 -3.67 10.20
C ILE A 5 3.20 -4.17 10.79
N ARG A 6 3.42 -5.49 10.74
CA ARG A 6 4.61 -6.12 11.33
C ARG A 6 5.41 -6.83 10.26
N ILE A 7 6.70 -6.52 10.22
CA ILE A 7 7.66 -7.14 9.31
C ILE A 7 8.46 -8.16 10.11
N TRP A 8 8.40 -9.41 9.68
CA TRP A 8 9.05 -10.55 10.33
C TRP A 8 10.22 -11.03 9.49
N ASP A 9 11.36 -11.22 10.14
CA ASP A 9 12.45 -12.00 9.56
C ASP A 9 12.09 -13.48 9.64
N LEU A 10 11.91 -14.11 8.49
CA LEU A 10 11.54 -15.53 8.38
C LEU A 10 12.69 -16.49 8.70
N ALA A 11 13.94 -16.03 8.65
CA ALA A 11 15.09 -16.86 9.04
C ALA A 11 15.20 -16.99 10.57
N THR A 12 14.86 -15.90 11.29
CA THR A 12 14.95 -15.87 12.76
C THR A 12 13.60 -15.96 13.47
N PHE A 13 12.50 -15.88 12.72
CA PHE A 13 11.11 -15.77 13.22
C PHE A 13 10.92 -14.62 14.22
N LYS A 14 11.67 -13.52 14.05
CA LYS A 14 11.57 -12.33 14.91
C LYS A 14 10.87 -11.19 14.19
N CYS A 15 10.01 -10.48 14.91
CA CYS A 15 9.41 -9.24 14.46
C CYS A 15 10.47 -8.13 14.48
N GLY A 16 10.99 -7.75 13.32
CA GLY A 16 12.07 -6.78 13.20
C GLY A 16 11.57 -5.34 13.22
N THR A 17 10.47 -5.06 12.50
CA THR A 17 9.93 -3.70 12.37
C THR A 17 8.42 -3.71 12.56
N VAL A 18 7.91 -2.70 13.28
CA VAL A 18 6.47 -2.48 13.47
C VAL A 18 6.13 -1.09 12.98
N LEU A 19 5.26 -1.01 11.99
CA LEU A 19 4.69 0.23 11.47
C LEU A 19 3.40 0.50 12.24
N THR A 20 3.32 1.68 12.85
CA THR A 20 2.25 2.13 13.74
C THR A 20 1.88 3.57 13.40
N SER A 21 0.78 4.09 13.95
CA SER A 21 0.42 5.51 13.77
C SER A 21 1.53 6.48 14.24
N ALA A 22 2.41 6.07 15.16
CA ALA A 22 3.54 6.89 15.61
C ALA A 22 4.65 7.05 14.56
N ASN A 23 4.75 6.16 13.55
CA ASN A 23 5.67 6.28 12.42
C ASN A 23 4.92 6.46 11.09
N GLU A 24 3.84 7.24 11.14
CA GLU A 24 3.03 7.63 9.99
C GLU A 24 2.26 6.47 9.31
N GLY A 25 2.08 5.35 10.04
CA GLY A 25 1.21 4.24 9.65
C GLY A 25 -0.27 4.48 9.91
N HIS A 26 -1.05 3.41 9.79
CA HIS A 26 -2.51 3.51 9.81
C HIS A 26 -3.05 3.97 11.17
N ALA A 27 -4.08 4.83 11.13
CA ALA A 27 -4.80 5.32 12.30
C ALA A 27 -5.98 4.43 12.69
N ASN A 28 -6.34 3.48 11.81
CA ASN A 28 -7.42 2.52 12.02
C ASN A 28 -7.04 1.16 11.42
N VAL A 29 -7.95 0.19 11.47
CA VAL A 29 -7.71 -1.20 11.05
C VAL A 29 -7.10 -1.27 9.65
N VAL A 30 -5.97 -1.97 9.55
CA VAL A 30 -5.41 -2.36 8.25
C VAL A 30 -6.25 -3.51 7.72
N MET A 31 -6.85 -3.30 6.55
CA MET A 31 -7.77 -4.26 5.95
C MET A 31 -7.07 -5.18 4.96
N ASP A 32 -6.10 -4.65 4.22
CA ASP A 32 -5.38 -5.42 3.21
C ASP A 32 -3.95 -4.91 3.00
N LEU A 33 -3.11 -5.82 2.52
CA LEU A 33 -1.69 -5.61 2.21
C LEU A 33 -1.36 -6.28 0.88
N ASP A 34 -0.64 -5.58 0.01
CA ASP A 34 -0.16 -6.15 -1.25
C ASP A 34 1.28 -5.68 -1.56
N VAL A 35 1.99 -6.41 -2.41
CA VAL A 35 3.40 -6.16 -2.73
C VAL A 35 3.59 -5.91 -4.20
N TRP A 36 4.23 -4.79 -4.52
CA TRP A 36 4.67 -4.47 -5.87
C TRP A 36 6.18 -4.57 -5.99
N VAL A 37 6.64 -5.20 -7.07
CA VAL A 37 8.07 -5.33 -7.40
C VAL A 37 8.37 -4.49 -8.63
N ASN A 38 9.26 -3.52 -8.50
CA ASN A 38 9.74 -2.67 -9.59
C ASN A 38 11.22 -2.94 -9.83
N GLY A 39 11.51 -3.95 -10.65
CA GLY A 39 12.89 -4.40 -10.86
C GLY A 39 13.49 -4.97 -9.57
N ALA A 40 14.48 -4.27 -9.00
CA ALA A 40 15.15 -4.67 -7.75
C ALA A 40 14.47 -4.10 -6.50
N GLU A 41 13.60 -3.11 -6.64
CA GLU A 41 12.90 -2.46 -5.53
C GLU A 41 11.59 -3.19 -5.22
N GLN A 42 11.26 -3.27 -3.93
CA GLN A 42 10.02 -3.87 -3.45
C GLN A 42 9.26 -2.86 -2.61
N TYR A 43 7.97 -2.77 -2.87
CA TYR A 43 7.07 -1.85 -2.22
C TYR A 43 5.93 -2.62 -1.58
N LEU A 44 5.64 -2.32 -0.32
CA LEU A 44 4.42 -2.77 0.35
C LEU A 44 3.37 -1.69 0.18
N ILE A 45 2.16 -2.07 -0.20
CA ILE A 45 1.00 -1.19 -0.24
C ILE A 45 0.03 -1.67 0.83
N SER A 46 -0.45 -0.74 1.65
CA SER A 46 -1.40 -1.03 2.72
C SER A 46 -2.63 -0.14 2.62
N GLY A 47 -3.79 -0.71 2.91
CA GLY A 47 -5.09 -0.05 2.85
C GLY A 47 -5.92 -0.35 4.09
N GLY A 48 -6.64 0.65 4.59
CA GLY A 48 -7.37 0.51 5.85
C GLY A 48 -8.69 1.26 5.95
N LEU A 49 -9.35 1.05 7.08
CA LEU A 49 -10.60 1.74 7.45
C LEU A 49 -10.39 3.22 7.82
N ASP A 50 -9.14 3.67 7.91
CA ASP A 50 -8.77 5.07 8.01
C ASP A 50 -8.80 5.79 6.66
N LYS A 51 -9.19 5.07 5.59
CA LYS A 51 -9.25 5.57 4.21
C LYS A 51 -7.88 6.00 3.69
N GLN A 52 -6.81 5.48 4.28
CA GLN A 52 -5.45 5.72 3.81
C GLN A 52 -5.03 4.58 2.90
N VAL A 53 -4.41 4.93 1.77
CA VAL A 53 -3.49 4.03 1.07
C VAL A 53 -2.07 4.50 1.38
N ILE A 54 -1.21 3.58 1.84
CA ILE A 54 0.18 3.90 2.20
C ILE A 54 1.11 2.97 1.43
N VAL A 55 2.12 3.54 0.79
CA VAL A 55 3.19 2.81 0.11
C VAL A 55 4.46 2.91 0.93
N TRP A 56 5.08 1.76 1.17
CA TRP A 56 6.27 1.60 1.97
C TRP A 56 7.38 1.01 1.11
N ASN A 57 8.60 1.54 1.21
CA ASN A 57 9.78 0.87 0.69
C ASN A 57 10.15 -0.29 1.62
N LEU A 58 10.29 -1.50 1.07
CA LEU A 58 10.69 -2.69 1.81
C LEU A 58 12.22 -2.89 1.90
N ALA A 59 13.01 -2.04 1.26
CA ALA A 59 14.44 -1.98 1.51
C ALA A 59 14.72 -1.31 2.86
N PRO A 60 15.61 -1.87 3.71
CA PRO A 60 16.03 -1.19 4.92
C PRO A 60 16.67 0.18 4.62
N PRO A 61 16.30 1.25 5.34
CA PRO A 61 15.28 1.28 6.39
C PRO A 61 13.85 1.27 5.83
N PHE A 62 13.01 0.38 6.37
CA PHE A 62 11.59 0.32 6.03
C PHE A 62 10.92 1.68 6.29
N ALA A 63 10.43 2.31 5.23
CA ALA A 63 9.96 3.69 5.31
C ALA A 63 8.77 3.93 4.40
N LYS A 64 7.85 4.77 4.88
CA LYS A 64 6.75 5.31 4.08
C LYS A 64 7.34 6.20 2.98
N VAL A 65 6.96 5.93 1.73
CA VAL A 65 7.39 6.73 0.56
C VAL A 65 6.25 7.53 -0.04
N TYR A 66 5.01 7.08 0.15
CA TYR A 66 3.82 7.76 -0.34
C TYR A 66 2.63 7.42 0.56
N ALA A 67 1.69 8.35 0.68
CA ALA A 67 0.34 8.04 1.12
C ALA A 67 -0.66 9.00 0.53
N ASP A 68 -1.88 8.51 0.42
CA ASP A 68 -3.03 9.29 -0.03
C ASP A 68 -4.27 8.95 0.80
N THR A 69 -5.22 9.88 0.83
CA THR A 69 -6.51 9.72 1.48
C THR A 69 -7.59 9.54 0.41
N VAL A 70 -8.31 8.44 0.48
CA VAL A 70 -9.46 8.16 -0.40
C VAL A 70 -10.78 8.49 0.30
N ASP A 71 -11.87 8.62 -0.47
CA ASP A 71 -13.17 9.02 0.08
C ASP A 71 -13.83 7.93 0.95
N LEU A 72 -13.53 6.67 0.67
CA LEU A 72 -14.18 5.49 1.25
C LEU A 72 -13.16 4.56 1.94
N PRO A 73 -13.56 3.83 2.99
CA PRO A 73 -12.72 2.81 3.61
C PRO A 73 -12.24 1.78 2.58
N ILE A 74 -10.95 1.44 2.61
CA ILE A 74 -10.39 0.41 1.73
C ILE A 74 -10.58 -0.93 2.42
N LEU A 75 -11.23 -1.86 1.73
CA LEU A 75 -11.48 -3.22 2.22
C LEU A 75 -10.58 -4.27 1.58
N SER A 76 -10.13 -4.03 0.35
CA SER A 76 -9.22 -4.92 -0.37
C SER A 76 -8.37 -4.13 -1.37
N LEU A 77 -7.16 -4.63 -1.61
CA LEU A 77 -6.20 -4.11 -2.56
C LEU A 77 -5.83 -5.21 -3.57
N CYS A 78 -5.51 -4.81 -4.79
CA CYS A 78 -4.87 -5.71 -5.76
C CYS A 78 -3.99 -4.92 -6.72
N ILE A 79 -2.72 -5.30 -6.80
CA ILE A 79 -1.76 -4.81 -7.77
C ILE A 79 -1.85 -5.68 -9.02
N SER A 80 -1.93 -5.01 -10.16
CA SER A 80 -1.88 -5.64 -11.47
C SER A 80 -1.00 -4.81 -12.40
N SER A 81 -0.87 -5.22 -13.66
CA SER A 81 -0.27 -4.41 -14.71
C SER A 81 -1.27 -4.20 -15.84
N ASP A 82 -1.12 -3.09 -16.55
CA ASP A 82 -1.86 -2.86 -17.78
C ASP A 82 -1.27 -3.67 -18.95
N GLY A 83 -1.83 -3.48 -20.15
CA GLY A 83 -1.33 -4.14 -21.37
C GLY A 83 0.06 -3.65 -21.85
N GLN A 84 0.67 -2.68 -21.15
CA GLN A 84 2.00 -2.11 -21.43
C GLN A 84 2.96 -2.28 -20.24
N ASP A 85 2.65 -3.19 -19.31
CA ASP A 85 3.40 -3.48 -18.09
C ASP A 85 3.47 -2.32 -17.07
N ALA A 86 2.63 -1.29 -17.20
CA ALA A 86 2.51 -0.23 -16.20
C ALA A 86 1.71 -0.74 -14.99
N PRO A 87 2.16 -0.47 -13.74
CA PRO A 87 1.48 -0.97 -12.55
C PRO A 87 0.13 -0.28 -12.32
N LEU A 88 -0.86 -1.07 -11.94
CA LEU A 88 -2.22 -0.67 -11.60
C LEU A 88 -2.51 -1.06 -10.15
N LEU A 89 -3.04 -0.12 -9.35
CA LEU A 89 -3.60 -0.44 -8.04
C LEU A 89 -5.13 -0.43 -8.10
N LEU A 90 -5.73 -1.56 -7.73
CA LEU A 90 -7.17 -1.74 -7.59
C LEU A 90 -7.53 -1.65 -6.11
N MET A 91 -8.59 -0.90 -5.78
CA MET A 91 -9.07 -0.72 -4.41
C MET A 91 -10.55 -1.09 -4.32
N GLY A 92 -10.88 -2.02 -3.43
CA GLY A 92 -12.25 -2.44 -3.13
C GLY A 92 -12.85 -1.64 -1.96
N HIS A 93 -14.07 -1.14 -2.14
CA HIS A 93 -14.83 -0.38 -1.14
C HIS A 93 -16.17 -1.07 -0.84
N ASP A 94 -16.81 -0.69 0.28
CA ASP A 94 -17.98 -1.37 0.86
C ASP A 94 -19.34 -1.03 0.21
N VAL A 95 -19.35 -0.31 -0.91
CA VAL A 95 -20.58 0.06 -1.61
C VAL A 95 -20.74 -0.87 -2.82
N CYS A 96 -21.97 -1.28 -3.13
CA CYS A 96 -22.37 -2.13 -4.27
C CYS A 96 -21.96 -1.60 -5.67
N ARG A 97 -21.10 -0.58 -5.73
CA ARG A 97 -20.35 -0.14 -6.90
C ARG A 97 -18.93 -0.69 -6.73
N ILE A 98 -18.54 -1.61 -7.60
CA ILE A 98 -17.11 -1.86 -7.84
C ILE A 98 -16.53 -0.50 -8.23
N GLY A 99 -15.84 0.14 -7.29
CA GLY A 99 -15.21 1.44 -7.48
C GLY A 99 -14.16 1.30 -8.55
N VAL A 100 -14.22 2.18 -9.54
CA VAL A 100 -13.29 2.23 -10.66
C VAL A 100 -11.86 2.44 -10.15
N ILE A 101 -10.96 1.68 -10.75
CA ILE A 101 -9.50 1.70 -10.67
C ILE A 101 -8.97 3.14 -10.60
N VAL A 102 -8.40 3.55 -9.47
CA VAL A 102 -7.53 4.73 -9.44
C VAL A 102 -6.12 4.24 -9.72
N LEU A 103 -5.71 4.45 -10.96
CA LEU A 103 -4.39 4.14 -11.46
C LEU A 103 -3.39 5.14 -10.86
N ILE A 104 -2.72 4.73 -9.77
CA ILE A 104 -1.58 5.50 -9.27
C ILE A 104 -0.36 5.01 -10.06
N GLU A 105 0.02 5.75 -11.11
CA GLU A 105 1.34 5.61 -11.73
C GLU A 105 2.40 6.02 -10.69
N VAL A 106 2.94 5.05 -9.95
CA VAL A 106 4.13 5.28 -9.14
C VAL A 106 5.34 5.30 -10.08
N GLY A 107 5.61 6.48 -10.67
CA GLY A 107 6.89 6.75 -11.34
C GLY A 107 6.84 7.35 -12.74
N ARG A 108 6.25 8.54 -12.90
CA ARG A 108 6.83 9.58 -13.76
C ARG A 108 6.73 10.93 -13.07
N THR A 109 7.79 11.34 -12.38
CA THR A 109 8.11 12.77 -12.23
C THR A 109 8.50 13.32 -13.60
N GLY A 110 7.50 13.47 -14.46
CA GLY A 110 7.63 13.94 -15.83
C GLY A 110 6.35 14.64 -16.23
N ARG A 111 6.35 15.96 -16.08
CA ARG A 111 5.34 16.88 -16.62
C ARG A 111 4.81 16.39 -17.97
N PHE A 112 3.51 16.17 -18.07
CA PHE A 112 2.82 16.26 -19.36
C PHE A 112 2.85 17.73 -19.83
N ARG A 113 3.65 17.99 -20.85
CA ARG A 113 3.40 19.00 -21.88
C ARG A 113 3.56 18.33 -23.23
#